data_AF-A0A497NSC7-F1
#
_entry.id   AF-A0A497NSC7-F1
#
_cell.length_a   1.000
_cell.length_b   1.000
_cell.length_c   1.000
_cell.angle_alpha   90.00
_cell.angle_beta   90.00
_cell.angle_gamma   90.00
#
_symmetry.space_group_name_H-M   'P 1'
#
loop_
_entity.id
_entity.type
_entity.pdbx_description
1 polymer ?
#
loop_
_entity_poly.entity_id
_entity_poly.type
_entity_poly.pdbx_seq_one_letter_code
_entity_poly.pdbx_strand_id
1 'polypeptide(L)'
;MEDREDSSLTKSFLFLFIIGFFIIFIGITFLVAAALFSGGQVNFGALIFIGPFPIVIGAGPEAVWMILFAVVLSVLSIVIFLVFYKRRM
;
A
#
# COMPACT_ATOMS: atom_id res chain seq x y z
N MET A 1 -9.20 -37.40 9.92
CA MET A 1 -9.98 -36.93 8.75
C MET A 1 -9.97 -35.40 8.70
N GLU A 2 -9.79 -34.71 9.84
CA GLU A 2 -9.57 -33.25 9.96
C GLU A 2 -8.46 -32.63 9.07
N ASP A 3 -7.27 -33.25 8.94
CA ASP A 3 -6.14 -32.65 8.21
C ASP A 3 -6.38 -32.35 6.71
N ARG A 4 -7.43 -32.93 6.11
CA ARG A 4 -7.73 -32.73 4.68
C ARG A 4 -8.63 -31.52 4.41
N GLU A 5 -9.42 -31.06 5.37
CA GLU A 5 -10.27 -29.88 5.18
C GLU A 5 -9.51 -28.57 5.39
N ASP A 6 -8.62 -28.51 6.39
CA ASP A 6 -7.82 -27.31 6.68
C ASP A 6 -6.87 -26.93 5.53
N SER A 7 -6.31 -27.95 4.86
CA SER A 7 -5.45 -27.74 3.68
C SER A 7 -6.24 -27.26 2.45
N SER A 8 -7.48 -27.71 2.27
CA SER A 8 -8.36 -27.31 1.16
C SER A 8 -8.84 -25.86 1.30
N LEU A 9 -9.24 -25.46 2.52
CA LEU A 9 -9.65 -24.09 2.82
C LEU A 9 -8.48 -23.12 2.65
N THR A 10 -7.32 -23.43 3.23
CA THR A 10 -6.11 -22.60 3.09
C THR A 10 -5.69 -22.44 1.62
N LYS A 11 -5.78 -23.52 0.83
CA LYS A 11 -5.48 -23.47 -0.61
C LYS A 11 -6.46 -22.60 -1.39
N SER A 12 -7.74 -22.65 -1.05
CA SER A 12 -8.78 -21.81 -1.67
C SER A 12 -8.61 -20.33 -1.31
N PHE A 13 -8.31 -20.02 -0.05
CA PHE A 13 -7.97 -18.67 0.39
C PHE A 13 -6.73 -18.12 -0.33
N LEU A 14 -5.66 -18.91 -0.44
CA LEU A 14 -4.46 -18.52 -1.17
C LEU A 14 -4.73 -18.29 -2.66
N PHE A 15 -5.56 -19.12 -3.28
CA PHE A 15 -5.92 -18.96 -4.69
C PHE A 15 -6.72 -17.66 -4.95
N LEU A 16 -7.70 -17.37 -4.09
CA LEU A 16 -8.46 -16.11 -4.11
C LEU A 16 -7.55 -14.89 -3.89
N PHE A 17 -6.62 -14.98 -2.93
CA PHE A 17 -5.64 -13.92 -2.68
C PHE A 17 -4.74 -13.67 -3.89
N ILE A 18 -4.23 -14.74 -4.52
CA ILE A 18 -3.39 -14.63 -5.72
C ILE A 18 -4.17 -13.99 -6.87
N ILE A 19 -5.41 -14.41 -7.13
CA ILE A 19 -6.24 -13.81 -8.17
C ILE A 19 -6.49 -12.33 -7.88
N GLY A 20 -6.87 -11.98 -6.65
CA GLY A 20 -7.09 -10.60 -6.25
C GLY A 20 -5.84 -9.75 -6.41
N PHE A 21 -4.67 -10.28 -6.01
CA PHE A 21 -3.39 -9.62 -6.18
C PHE A 21 -3.09 -9.32 -7.65
N PHE A 22 -3.27 -10.29 -8.55
CA PHE A 22 -3.05 -10.08 -9.98
C PHE A 22 -4.02 -9.06 -10.59
N ILE A 23 -5.30 -9.08 -10.20
CA ILE A 23 -6.30 -8.11 -10.68
C ILE A 23 -5.88 -6.67 -10.29
N ILE A 24 -5.52 -6.46 -9.02
CA ILE A 24 -5.07 -5.16 -8.52
C ILE A 24 -3.77 -4.75 -9.22
N PHE A 25 -2.81 -5.66 -9.36
CA PHE A 25 -1.52 -5.40 -10.00
C PHE A 25 -1.67 -4.96 -11.45
N ILE A 26 -2.53 -5.65 -12.22
CA ILE A 26 -2.86 -5.28 -13.60
C ILE A 26 -3.51 -3.90 -13.63
N GLY A 27 -4.50 -3.64 -12.77
CA GLY A 27 -5.18 -2.34 -12.70
C GLY A 27 -4.21 -1.18 -12.44
N ILE A 28 -3.31 -1.34 -11.46
CA ILE A 28 -2.29 -0.33 -11.15
C ILE A 28 -1.32 -0.15 -12.33
N THR A 29 -0.90 -1.24 -12.99
CA THR A 29 -0.01 -1.17 -14.15
C THR A 29 -0.65 -0.36 -15.29
N PHE A 30 -1.93 -0.59 -15.59
CA PHE A 30 -2.65 0.19 -16.58
C PHE A 30 -2.79 1.66 -16.18
N LEU A 31 -3.06 1.94 -14.90
CA LEU A 31 -3.17 3.31 -14.40
C LEU A 31 -1.84 4.07 -14.51
N VAL A 32 -0.72 3.42 -14.17
CA VAL A 32 0.62 3.99 -14.33
C VAL A 32 0.94 4.21 -15.81
N ALA A 33 0.66 3.22 -16.67
CA ALA A 33 0.88 3.36 -18.11
C ALA A 33 0.07 4.54 -18.68
N ALA A 34 -1.22 4.62 -18.36
CA ALA A 34 -2.09 5.72 -18.79
C ALA A 34 -1.56 7.08 -18.31
N ALA A 35 -1.10 7.17 -17.06
CA ALA A 35 -0.53 8.40 -16.52
C ALA A 35 0.73 8.82 -17.30
N LEU A 36 1.63 7.89 -17.62
CA LEU A 36 2.84 8.15 -18.40
C LEU A 36 2.54 8.57 -19.84
N PHE A 37 1.55 7.95 -20.49
CA PHE A 37 1.17 8.28 -21.87
C PHE A 37 0.29 9.53 -21.98
N SER A 38 -0.36 9.98 -20.91
CA SER A 38 -1.26 11.15 -20.93
C SER A 38 -0.55 12.48 -21.21
N GLY A 39 0.79 12.53 -21.16
CA GLY A 39 1.59 13.74 -21.42
C GLY A 39 1.37 14.88 -20.41
N GLY A 40 0.57 14.65 -19.37
CA GLY A 40 0.32 15.60 -18.29
C GLY A 40 1.53 15.75 -17.38
N GLN A 41 1.57 16.85 -16.63
CA GLN A 41 2.58 17.10 -15.61
C GLN A 41 2.50 15.99 -14.55
N VAL A 42 3.46 15.06 -14.57
CA VAL A 42 3.45 13.89 -13.69
C VAL A 42 3.63 14.34 -12.25
N ASN A 43 2.62 14.09 -11.42
CA ASN A 43 2.71 14.27 -9.98
C ASN A 43 3.39 13.05 -9.38
N PHE A 44 4.59 13.25 -8.85
CA PHE A 44 5.34 12.24 -8.14
C PHE A 44 5.21 12.46 -6.64
N GLY A 45 5.09 11.38 -5.88
CA GLY A 45 5.25 11.45 -4.44
C GLY A 45 5.74 10.12 -3.89
N ALA A 46 6.64 10.20 -2.93
CA ALA A 46 7.23 9.07 -2.24
C ALA A 46 7.08 9.25 -0.74
N LEU A 47 6.79 8.15 -0.04
CA LEU A 47 6.78 8.07 1.41
C LEU A 47 7.77 6.98 1.83
N ILE A 48 8.82 7.38 2.54
CA ILE A 48 9.88 6.48 2.99
C ILE A 48 9.88 6.51 4.51
N PHE A 49 9.76 5.34 5.15
CA PHE A 49 9.88 5.22 6.60
C PHE A 49 11.32 4.83 6.96
N ILE A 50 12.04 5.71 7.67
CA ILE A 50 13.35 5.42 8.27
C ILE A 50 13.14 5.28 9.77
N GLY A 51 13.03 4.04 10.26
CA GLY A 51 12.55 3.79 11.61
C GLY A 51 11.14 4.36 11.81
N PRO A 52 10.79 4.95 12.97
CA PRO A 52 9.48 5.56 13.18
C PRO A 52 9.31 6.93 12.49
N PHE A 53 10.32 7.42 11.75
CA PHE A 53 10.30 8.73 11.12
C PHE A 53 9.87 8.64 9.65
N PRO A 54 8.70 9.19 9.29
CA PRO A 54 8.24 9.25 7.90
C PRO A 54 8.91 10.40 7.15
N ILE A 55 9.40 10.13 5.94
CA ILE A 55 9.96 11.11 5.01
C ILE A 55 9.05 11.16 3.79
N VAL A 56 8.43 12.32 3.56
CA VAL A 56 7.54 12.56 2.42
C VAL A 56 8.28 13.41 1.38
N ILE A 57 8.30 12.95 0.14
CA ILE A 57 8.81 13.70 -1.01
C ILE A 57 7.65 13.85 -1.99
N GLY A 58 7.40 15.06 -2.48
CA GLY A 58 6.35 15.33 -3.47
C GLY A 58 6.88 16.29 -4.54
N ALA A 59 6.54 16.02 -5.80
CA ALA A 59 6.90 16.86 -6.94
C ALA A 59 5.71 16.92 -7.92
N GLY A 60 5.42 18.11 -8.43
CA GLY A 60 4.30 18.37 -9.34
C GLY A 60 3.19 19.22 -8.72
N PRO A 61 2.24 19.70 -9.53
CA PRO A 61 1.15 20.58 -9.08
C PRO A 61 0.30 20.01 -7.93
N GLU A 62 0.04 18.71 -7.95
CA GLU A 62 -0.81 18.02 -6.96
C GLU A 62 -0.01 17.44 -5.80
N ALA A 63 1.29 17.78 -5.70
CA ALA A 63 2.16 17.30 -4.63
C ALA A 63 1.62 17.67 -3.24
N VAL A 64 0.93 18.80 -3.09
CA VAL A 64 0.34 19.23 -1.80
C VAL A 64 -0.67 18.20 -1.29
N TRP A 65 -1.56 17.72 -2.16
CA TRP A 65 -2.55 16.69 -1.80
C TRP A 65 -1.90 15.35 -1.50
N MET A 66 -0.90 14.95 -2.29
CA MET A 66 -0.14 13.73 -2.04
C MET A 66 0.60 13.78 -0.70
N ILE A 67 1.22 14.91 -0.38
CA ILE A 67 1.93 15.11 0.89
C ILE A 67 0.95 15.06 2.05
N LEU A 68 -0.19 15.75 1.96
CA LEU A 68 -1.21 15.74 3.01
C LEU A 68 -1.72 14.32 3.27
N PHE A 69 -1.98 13.55 2.21
CA PHE A 69 -2.37 12.16 2.32
C PHE A 69 -1.27 11.29 2.97
N ALA A 70 -0.01 11.45 2.54
CA ALA A 70 1.12 10.73 3.10
C ALA A 70 1.35 11.04 4.58
N VAL A 71 1.13 12.28 5.02
CA VAL A 71 1.21 12.68 6.43
C VAL A 71 0.11 11.99 7.25
N VAL A 72 -1.12 11.96 6.76
CA VAL A 72 -2.23 11.25 7.44
C VAL A 72 -1.91 9.76 7.59
N LEU A 73 -1.46 9.11 6.51
CA LEU A 73 -1.05 7.72 6.55
C LEU A 73 0.10 7.49 7.53
N SER A 74 1.07 8.39 7.58
CA SER A 74 2.21 8.29 8.49
C SER A 74 1.79 8.36 9.96
N VAL A 75 0.89 9.30 10.30
CA VAL A 75 0.34 9.41 11.66
C VAL A 75 -0.41 8.13 12.02
N LEU A 76 -1.25 7.62 11.12
CA LEU A 76 -1.95 6.35 11.34
C LEU A 76 -0.97 5.20 11.57
N SER A 77 0.06 5.06 10.74
CA SER A 77 1.10 4.04 10.89
C SER A 77 1.83 4.15 12.22
N ILE A 78 2.21 5.35 12.66
CA ILE A 78 2.87 5.56 13.95
C ILE A 78 1.92 5.20 15.12
N VAL A 79 0.66 5.61 15.06
CA VAL A 79 -0.34 5.28 16.10
C VAL A 79 -0.52 3.77 16.19
N ILE A 80 -0.72 3.10 15.06
CA ILE A 80 -0.84 1.63 15.00
C ILE A 80 0.44 0.99 15.56
N PHE A 81 1.62 1.45 15.15
CA PHE A 81 2.89 0.95 15.64
C PHE A 81 3.02 1.09 17.16
N LEU A 82 2.70 2.25 17.73
CA LEU A 82 2.76 2.48 19.19
C LEU A 82 1.76 1.60 19.94
N VAL A 83 0.53 1.44 19.43
CA VAL A 83 -0.50 0.58 20.03
C VAL A 83 -0.07 -0.89 19.99
N PHE A 84 0.50 -1.36 18.88
CA PHE A 84 0.97 -2.73 18.74
C PHE A 84 2.24 -3.00 19.55
N TYR A 85 3.15 -2.04 19.59
CA TYR A 85 4.39 -2.12 20.37
C TYR A 85 4.09 -2.23 21.87
N LYS A 86 3.12 -1.44 22.36
CA LYS A 86 2.65 -1.49 23.75
C LYS A 86 1.99 -2.83 24.13
N ARG A 87 1.55 -3.65 23.18
CA ARG A 87 1.02 -5.00 23.49
C ARG A 87 2.10 -6.10 23.54
N ARG A 88 3.32 -5.80 23.11
CA ARG A 88 4.46 -6.74 23.06
C ARG A 88 5.45 -6.57 24.21
N MET A 89 5.33 -5.51 25.00
CA MET A 89 5.98 -5.32 26.31
C MET A 89 4.98 -5.57 27.42
#